data_AF-A0A2E2Q8Y7-F1
#
_entry.id   AF-A0A2E2Q8Y7-F1
#
_cell.length_a   1.000
_cell.length_b   1.000
_cell.length_c   1.000
_cell.angle_alpha   90.00
_cell.angle_beta   90.00
_cell.angle_gamma   90.00
#
_symmetry.space_group_name_H-M   'P 1'
#
loop_
_entity.id
_entity.type
_entity.pdbx_description
1 polymer ?
#
loop_
_entity_poly.entity_id
_entity_poly.type
_entity_poly.pdbx_seq_one_letter_code
_entity_poly.pdbx_strand_id
1 'polypeptide(L)'
;MSYISITAHPAIELPLPPEGASDFEMEVYAKFMRHLRCVPNSRAEIKILSSISFTADMMVTSDEHVAKVLVEAGLRAPRSAFPQGFLTHIDQSFMREGHSIGAASEDYISLGAHWRKHGEDPFAAHRYFKPVIVHSYNHRELERETV
;
A
#
# COMPACT_ATOMS: atom_id res chain seq x y z
N MET A 1 -22.27 -14.73 -15.25
CA MET A 1 -20.98 -14.25 -14.69
C MET A 1 -21.14 -14.14 -13.18
N SER A 2 -20.49 -15.03 -12.42
CA SER A 2 -20.53 -14.98 -10.96
C SER A 2 -19.61 -13.85 -10.47
N TYR A 3 -20.17 -12.84 -9.82
CA TYR A 3 -19.38 -11.79 -9.17
C TYR A 3 -18.97 -12.30 -7.79
N ILE A 4 -17.67 -12.48 -7.57
CA ILE A 4 -17.17 -12.74 -6.22
C ILE A 4 -17.46 -11.47 -5.39
N SER A 5 -18.27 -11.63 -4.34
CA SER A 5 -18.46 -10.56 -3.37
C SER A 5 -17.11 -10.28 -2.72
N ILE A 6 -16.67 -9.02 -2.71
CA ILE A 6 -15.39 -8.64 -2.08
C ILE A 6 -15.36 -9.08 -0.60
N THR A 7 -16.52 -9.09 0.06
CA THR A 7 -16.70 -9.56 1.43
C THR A 7 -16.47 -11.07 1.63
N ALA A 8 -16.36 -11.85 0.56
CA ALA A 8 -16.03 -13.27 0.64
C ALA A 8 -14.51 -13.52 0.73
N HIS A 9 -13.68 -12.50 0.50
CA HIS A 9 -12.24 -12.66 0.60
C HIS A 9 -11.80 -12.55 2.08
N PRO A 10 -11.20 -13.59 2.66
CA PRO A 10 -10.95 -13.66 4.11
C PRO A 10 -9.94 -12.62 4.62
N ALA A 11 -9.17 -12.01 3.73
CA ALA A 11 -8.16 -11.00 4.04
C ALA A 11 -8.59 -9.56 3.69
N ILE A 12 -9.87 -9.32 3.41
CA ILE A 12 -10.38 -7.98 3.08
C ILE A 12 -11.44 -7.54 4.09
N GLU A 13 -11.21 -6.38 4.70
CA GLU A 13 -12.15 -5.66 5.55
C GLU A 13 -12.37 -4.29 4.90
N LEU A 14 -13.63 -3.94 4.64
CA LEU A 14 -13.98 -2.69 3.97
C LEU A 14 -13.92 -1.52 4.95
N PRO A 15 -13.56 -0.31 4.48
CA PRO A 15 -13.54 0.88 5.34
C PRO A 15 -14.96 1.17 5.84
N LEU A 16 -15.03 1.77 7.02
CA LEU A 16 -16.26 2.32 7.58
C LEU A 16 -16.39 3.79 7.17
N PRO A 17 -17.62 4.34 7.14
CA PRO A 17 -17.79 5.78 7.00
C PRO A 17 -17.01 6.49 8.12
N PRO A 18 -16.11 7.41 7.79
CA PRO A 18 -15.26 8.03 8.80
C PRO A 18 -16.11 8.99 9.67
N GLU A 19 -16.22 8.71 10.97
CA GLU A 19 -17.02 9.50 11.91
C GLU A 19 -16.22 10.70 12.44
N GLY A 20 -16.78 11.91 12.39
CA GLY A 20 -16.10 13.14 12.86
C GLY A 20 -14.92 13.58 11.98
N ALA A 21 -14.80 12.99 10.80
CA ALA A 21 -13.77 13.28 9.81
C ALA A 21 -14.07 14.53 8.99
N SER A 22 -13.06 15.02 8.27
CA SER A 22 -13.19 16.12 7.33
C SER A 22 -14.10 15.75 6.15
N ASP A 23 -14.70 16.76 5.51
CA ASP A 23 -15.50 16.58 4.29
C ASP A 23 -14.71 15.84 3.20
N PHE A 24 -13.39 16.06 3.15
CA PHE A 24 -12.49 15.38 2.24
C PHE A 24 -12.45 13.86 2.46
N GLU A 25 -12.28 13.40 3.70
CA GLU A 25 -12.21 11.98 4.03
C GLU A 25 -13.53 11.26 3.75
N MET A 26 -14.65 11.92 4.06
CA MET A 26 -15.99 11.42 3.73
C MET A 26 -16.18 11.33 2.21
N GLU A 27 -15.70 12.32 1.46
CA GLU A 27 -15.77 12.31 -0.01
C GLU A 27 -14.91 11.21 -0.63
N VAL A 28 -13.69 10.99 -0.13
CA VAL A 28 -12.82 9.86 -0.50
C VAL A 28 -13.56 8.54 -0.27
N TYR A 29 -14.08 8.32 0.94
CA TYR A 29 -14.84 7.12 1.30
C TYR A 29 -16.03 6.90 0.35
N ALA A 30 -16.84 7.93 0.13
CA ALA A 30 -18.05 7.83 -0.69
C ALA A 30 -17.74 7.50 -2.16
N LYS A 31 -16.73 8.14 -2.75
CA LYS A 31 -16.32 7.87 -4.14
C LYS A 31 -15.70 6.49 -4.29
N PHE A 32 -14.82 6.10 -3.36
CA PHE A 32 -14.24 4.76 -3.32
C PHE A 32 -15.33 3.69 -3.25
N MET A 33 -16.23 3.77 -2.27
CA MET A 33 -17.31 2.78 -2.08
C MET A 33 -18.32 2.78 -3.24
N ARG A 34 -18.53 3.91 -3.91
CA ARG A 34 -19.36 3.97 -5.13
C ARG A 34 -18.66 3.25 -6.29
N HIS A 35 -17.40 3.53 -6.54
CA HIS A 35 -16.67 2.90 -7.63
C HIS A 35 -16.51 1.39 -7.39
N LEU A 36 -16.12 1.01 -6.18
CA LEU A 36 -15.93 -0.37 -5.75
C LEU A 36 -17.19 -1.24 -5.99
N ARG A 37 -18.39 -0.68 -5.87
CA ARG A 37 -19.63 -1.41 -6.19
C ARG A 37 -19.82 -1.67 -7.69
N CYS A 38 -19.33 -0.79 -8.53
CA CYS A 38 -19.56 -0.81 -9.98
C CYS A 38 -18.44 -1.50 -10.79
N VAL A 39 -17.23 -1.66 -10.24
CA VAL A 39 -16.12 -2.27 -10.99
C VAL A 39 -16.39 -3.75 -11.31
N PRO A 40 -16.39 -4.15 -12.59
CA PRO A 40 -16.52 -5.54 -12.99
C PRO A 40 -15.15 -6.23 -12.92
N ASN A 41 -14.77 -6.72 -11.74
CA ASN A 41 -13.54 -7.51 -11.57
C ASN A 41 -13.80 -8.68 -10.60
N SER A 42 -13.30 -9.87 -10.94
CA SER A 42 -13.40 -11.06 -10.10
C SER A 42 -12.32 -11.12 -9.01
N ARG A 43 -11.21 -10.40 -9.19
CA ARG A 43 -10.10 -10.32 -8.23
C ARG A 43 -10.28 -9.10 -7.34
N ALA A 44 -10.58 -9.34 -6.07
CA ALA A 44 -10.87 -8.28 -5.10
C ALA A 44 -9.70 -7.30 -4.91
N GLU A 45 -8.45 -7.78 -4.95
CA GLU A 45 -7.24 -6.94 -4.86
C GLU A 45 -7.16 -5.90 -5.99
N ILE A 46 -7.32 -6.35 -7.25
CA ILE A 46 -7.30 -5.47 -8.42
C ILE A 46 -8.47 -4.49 -8.34
N LYS A 47 -9.62 -4.96 -7.84
CA LYS A 47 -10.81 -4.14 -7.67
C LYS A 47 -10.61 -3.02 -6.67
N ILE A 48 -9.92 -3.29 -5.55
CA ILE A 48 -9.54 -2.27 -4.57
C ILE A 48 -8.51 -1.31 -5.18
N LEU A 49 -7.42 -1.82 -5.77
CA LEU A 49 -6.37 -1.00 -6.36
C LEU A 49 -6.91 -0.04 -7.42
N SER A 50 -7.71 -0.53 -8.37
CA SER A 50 -8.35 0.31 -9.38
C SER A 50 -9.35 1.31 -8.80
N SER A 51 -10.05 0.96 -7.71
CA SER A 51 -10.94 1.90 -7.03
C SER A 51 -10.17 3.00 -6.29
N ILE A 52 -8.98 2.71 -5.77
CA ILE A 52 -8.08 3.71 -5.19
C ILE A 52 -7.64 4.69 -6.26
N SER A 53 -7.06 4.21 -7.37
CA SER A 53 -6.57 5.08 -8.46
C SER A 53 -7.70 5.90 -9.08
N PHE A 54 -8.88 5.30 -9.32
CA PHE A 54 -10.04 6.05 -9.80
C PHE A 54 -10.47 7.17 -8.83
N THR A 55 -10.44 6.88 -7.53
CA THR A 55 -10.80 7.89 -6.52
C THR A 55 -9.77 9.01 -6.47
N ALA A 56 -8.48 8.68 -6.59
CA ALA A 56 -7.40 9.66 -6.66
C ALA A 56 -7.54 10.60 -7.86
N ASP A 57 -7.83 10.05 -9.05
CA ASP A 57 -8.12 10.83 -10.26
C ASP A 57 -9.32 11.78 -10.06
N MET A 58 -10.38 11.31 -9.42
CA MET A 58 -11.59 12.11 -9.15
C MET A 58 -11.38 13.19 -8.08
N MET A 59 -10.47 12.96 -7.15
CA MET A 59 -10.14 13.90 -6.06
C MET A 59 -8.96 14.82 -6.42
N VAL A 60 -8.30 14.60 -7.57
CA VAL A 60 -7.08 15.31 -7.98
C VAL A 60 -6.01 15.23 -6.87
N THR A 61 -5.83 14.04 -6.31
CA THR A 61 -4.86 13.75 -5.24
C THR A 61 -4.06 12.50 -5.58
N SER A 62 -3.07 12.15 -4.75
CA SER A 62 -2.24 10.98 -5.01
C SER A 62 -2.91 9.69 -4.54
N ASP A 63 -2.64 8.58 -5.26
CA ASP A 63 -3.11 7.24 -4.89
C ASP A 63 -2.71 6.87 -3.46
N GLU A 64 -1.51 7.27 -3.03
CA GLU A 64 -1.01 7.03 -1.68
C GLU A 64 -1.81 7.76 -0.62
N HIS A 65 -2.24 8.99 -0.91
CA HIS A 65 -3.04 9.77 0.02
C HIS A 65 -4.44 9.17 0.18
N VAL A 66 -5.07 8.75 -0.92
CA VAL A 66 -6.34 8.02 -0.88
C VAL A 66 -6.20 6.71 -0.10
N ALA A 67 -5.15 5.92 -0.38
CA ALA A 67 -4.90 4.67 0.32
C ALA A 67 -4.72 4.89 1.83
N LYS A 68 -3.99 5.94 2.23
CA LYS A 68 -3.84 6.33 3.63
C LYS A 68 -5.19 6.60 4.29
N VAL A 69 -6.01 7.48 3.71
CA VAL A 69 -7.34 7.82 4.25
C VAL A 69 -8.22 6.58 4.39
N LEU A 70 -8.22 5.69 3.40
CA LEU A 70 -9.03 4.47 3.45
C LEU A 70 -8.53 3.50 4.54
N VAL A 71 -7.22 3.37 4.75
CA VAL A 71 -6.65 2.54 5.82
C VAL A 71 -6.95 3.09 7.20
N GLU A 72 -6.88 4.42 7.36
CA GLU A 72 -7.29 5.13 8.58
C GLU A 72 -8.81 5.00 8.84
N ALA A 73 -9.60 4.88 7.78
CA ALA A 73 -11.04 4.55 7.85
C ALA A 73 -11.33 3.04 8.05
N GLY A 74 -10.30 2.20 8.24
CA GLY A 74 -10.46 0.78 8.54
C GLY A 74 -10.33 -0.19 7.37
N LEU A 75 -9.95 0.25 6.17
CA LEU A 75 -9.66 -0.67 5.06
C LEU A 75 -8.50 -1.59 5.45
N ARG A 76 -8.72 -2.90 5.36
CA ARG A 76 -7.67 -3.93 5.44
C ARG A 76 -7.74 -4.78 4.17
N ALA A 77 -6.61 -5.01 3.53
CA ALA A 77 -6.53 -5.78 2.30
C ALA A 77 -5.13 -6.38 2.12
N PRO A 78 -4.94 -7.37 1.23
CA PRO A 78 -3.60 -7.85 0.87
C PRO A 78 -2.72 -6.73 0.32
N ARG A 79 -1.39 -6.86 0.43
CA ARG A 79 -0.45 -5.83 -0.05
C ARG A 79 -0.61 -5.52 -1.54
N SER A 80 -0.93 -6.53 -2.36
CA SER A 80 -1.18 -6.37 -3.81
C SER A 80 -2.37 -5.47 -4.15
N ALA A 81 -3.24 -5.19 -3.18
CA ALA A 81 -4.39 -4.30 -3.36
C ALA A 81 -4.04 -2.81 -3.22
N PHE A 82 -2.82 -2.48 -2.79
CA PHE A 82 -2.41 -1.11 -2.51
C PHE A 82 -1.40 -0.57 -3.55
N PRO A 83 -1.40 0.76 -3.79
CA PRO A 83 -0.40 1.41 -4.63
C PRO A 83 1.03 1.22 -4.12
N GLN A 84 1.99 1.08 -5.03
CA GLN A 84 3.40 0.84 -4.68
C GLN A 84 4.00 1.98 -3.85
N GLY A 85 3.63 3.23 -4.10
CA GLY A 85 4.08 4.37 -3.30
C GLY A 85 3.62 4.29 -1.85
N PHE A 86 2.39 3.83 -1.62
CA PHE A 86 1.83 3.66 -0.28
C PHE A 86 2.55 2.54 0.47
N LEU A 87 2.79 1.40 -0.20
CA LEU A 87 3.57 0.29 0.38
C LEU A 87 5.01 0.69 0.72
N THR A 88 5.61 1.57 -0.08
CA THR A 88 6.95 2.08 0.21
C THR A 88 6.93 3.00 1.43
N HIS A 89 5.93 3.87 1.52
CA HIS A 89 5.73 4.76 2.67
C HIS A 89 5.52 3.97 3.98
N ILE A 90 4.61 2.99 3.98
CA ILE A 90 4.30 2.24 5.20
C ILE A 90 5.48 1.37 5.68
N ASP A 91 6.22 0.76 4.76
CA ASP A 91 7.43 0.00 5.08
C ASP A 91 8.47 0.92 5.76
N GLN A 92 8.64 2.15 5.26
CA GLN A 92 9.53 3.15 5.89
C GLN A 92 9.03 3.56 7.28
N SER A 93 7.72 3.73 7.44
CA SER A 93 7.12 4.10 8.73
C SER A 93 7.29 3.01 9.79
N PHE A 94 7.28 1.73 9.40
CA PHE A 94 7.58 0.61 10.30
C PHE A 94 9.04 0.51 10.73
N MET A 95 9.98 1.06 9.96
CA MET A 95 11.41 1.07 10.31
C MET A 95 11.77 2.16 11.31
N ARG A 96 10.86 3.10 11.59
CA ARG A 96 11.08 4.23 12.50
C ARG A 96 10.64 3.89 13.92
N GLU A 97 11.33 4.47 14.90
CA GLU A 97 10.95 4.36 16.32
C GLU A 97 9.65 5.12 16.59
N GLY A 98 8.79 4.56 17.47
CA GLY A 98 7.38 4.99 17.64
C GLY A 98 7.12 6.46 18.00
N HIS A 99 8.13 7.18 18.52
CA HIS A 99 8.03 8.61 18.83
C HIS A 99 8.63 9.53 17.76
N SER A 100 9.16 8.95 16.68
CA SER A 100 9.76 9.71 15.59
C SER A 100 8.69 10.27 14.65
N ILE A 101 8.96 11.44 14.07
CA ILE A 101 8.09 12.02 13.03
C ILE A 101 7.99 11.04 11.85
N GLY A 102 6.75 10.69 11.50
CA GLY A 102 6.43 9.70 10.47
C GLY A 102 6.61 8.25 10.90
N ALA A 103 6.62 7.96 12.21
CA ALA A 103 6.40 6.60 12.71
C ALA A 103 5.01 6.09 12.29
N ALA A 104 4.86 4.76 12.25
CA ALA A 104 3.61 4.12 11.89
C ALA A 104 2.47 4.50 12.86
N SER A 105 1.34 4.94 12.31
CA SER A 105 0.11 5.18 13.08
C SER A 105 -0.46 3.86 13.62
N GLU A 106 -1.40 3.94 14.55
CA GLU A 106 -2.09 2.76 15.09
C GLU A 106 -2.76 1.94 13.98
N ASP A 107 -3.36 2.62 12.99
CA ASP A 107 -3.96 1.97 11.82
C ASP A 107 -2.94 1.24 10.95
N TYR A 108 -1.73 1.79 10.81
CA TYR A 108 -0.66 1.13 10.07
C TYR A 108 -0.16 -0.10 10.81
N ILE A 109 -0.01 -0.01 12.14
CA ILE A 109 0.36 -1.15 12.98
C ILE A 109 -0.72 -2.25 12.87
N SER A 110 -1.99 -1.88 12.92
CA SER A 110 -3.14 -2.77 12.72
C SER A 110 -3.11 -3.43 11.33
N LEU A 111 -2.84 -2.67 10.26
CA LEU A 111 -2.67 -3.21 8.91
C LEU A 111 -1.46 -4.15 8.79
N GLY A 112 -0.34 -3.82 9.44
CA GLY A 112 0.83 -4.71 9.51
C GLY A 112 0.54 -6.01 10.26
N ALA A 113 -0.23 -5.96 11.34
CA ALA A 113 -0.70 -7.15 12.06
C ALA A 113 -1.65 -8.00 11.20
N HIS A 114 -2.53 -7.35 10.44
CA HIS A 114 -3.41 -8.00 9.46
C HIS A 114 -2.59 -8.78 8.42
N TRP A 115 -1.56 -8.16 7.83
CA TRP A 115 -0.68 -8.84 6.87
C TRP A 115 0.01 -10.07 7.48
N ARG A 116 0.58 -9.95 8.69
CA ARG A 116 1.21 -11.09 9.38
C ARG A 116 0.22 -12.23 9.63
N LYS A 117 -1.01 -11.92 10.03
CA LYS A 117 -2.08 -12.90 10.27
C LYS A 117 -2.42 -13.68 8.99
N HIS A 118 -2.32 -13.05 7.83
CA HIS A 118 -2.56 -13.66 6.52
C HIS A 118 -1.30 -14.24 5.84
N GLY A 119 -0.16 -14.24 6.54
CA GLY A 119 1.10 -14.82 6.05
C GLY A 119 1.90 -13.92 5.11
N GLU A 120 1.57 -12.64 5.02
CA GLU A 120 2.31 -11.65 4.22
C GLU A 120 3.44 -11.00 5.01
N ASP A 121 4.54 -10.67 4.33
CA ASP A 121 5.68 -9.94 4.89
C ASP A 121 5.39 -8.42 4.90
N PRO A 122 5.29 -7.77 6.08
CA PRO A 122 5.02 -6.34 6.17
C PRO A 122 6.11 -5.42 5.62
N PHE A 123 7.29 -5.95 5.28
CA PHE A 123 8.42 -5.19 4.73
C PHE A 123 8.77 -5.61 3.29
N ALA A 124 7.84 -6.30 2.61
CA ALA A 124 8.13 -6.88 1.30
C ALA A 124 8.56 -5.85 0.25
N ALA A 125 8.09 -4.59 0.31
CA ALA A 125 8.45 -3.60 -0.72
C ALA A 125 9.92 -3.17 -0.61
N HIS A 126 10.49 -3.15 0.60
CA HIS A 126 11.92 -2.85 0.80
C HIS A 126 12.86 -3.97 0.36
N ARG A 127 12.41 -5.23 0.33
CA ARG A 127 13.24 -6.36 -0.14
C ARG A 127 13.52 -6.32 -1.64
N TYR A 128 12.69 -5.64 -2.43
CA TYR A 128 12.91 -5.45 -3.87
C TYR A 128 13.88 -4.31 -4.21
N PHE A 129 14.21 -3.45 -3.23
CA PHE A 129 15.16 -2.34 -3.38
C PHE A 129 16.55 -2.70 -2.84
N LYS A 130 17.15 -3.82 -3.29
CA LYS A 130 18.61 -3.98 -3.16
C LYS A 130 19.27 -3.09 -4.21
N PRO A 131 20.08 -2.07 -3.84
CA PRO A 131 20.91 -1.41 -4.84
C PRO A 131 21.81 -2.48 -5.45
N VAL A 132 21.85 -2.53 -6.79
CA VAL A 132 22.92 -3.24 -7.50
C VAL A 132 24.21 -2.60 -7.03
N ILE A 133 24.94 -3.28 -6.14
CA ILE A 133 26.30 -2.90 -5.80
C ILE A 133 27.11 -3.12 -7.07
N VAL A 134 27.30 -2.06 -7.85
CA VAL A 134 28.31 -2.03 -8.91
C VAL A 134 29.64 -2.21 -8.19
N HIS A 135 30.19 -3.42 -8.20
CA HIS A 135 31.58 -3.64 -7.82
C HIS A 135 32.42 -2.81 -8.79
N SER A 136 32.90 -1.66 -8.31
CA SER A 136 33.95 -0.90 -8.97
C SER A 136 35.17 -1.81 -9.12
N TYR A 137 35.46 -2.25 -10.34
CA TYR A 137 36.72 -2.92 -10.65
C TYR A 137 37.86 -1.94 -10.40
N ASN A 138 38.76 -2.31 -9.48
CA ASN A 138 39.98 -1.58 -9.18
C ASN A 138 40.89 -1.61 -10.42
N HIS A 139 41.11 -0.45 -11.04
CA HIS A 139 41.95 -0.29 -12.23
C HIS A 139 43.45 -0.25 -11.86
N ARG A 140 43.97 -1.26 -11.13
CA ARG A 140 45.36 -1.26 -10.62
C ARG A 140 46.16 -2.56 -10.78
N GLU A 141 45.71 -3.54 -11.56
CA GLU A 141 46.45 -4.80 -11.75
C GLU A 141 46.66 -5.21 -13.21
N LEU A 142 47.17 -4.31 -14.07
CA LEU A 142 47.55 -4.66 -15.45
C LEU A 142 48.90 -4.09 -15.94
N GLU A 143 49.76 -3.58 -15.05
CA GLU A 143 51.12 -3.11 -15.43
C GLU A 143 52.25 -3.80 -14.67
N ARG A 144 52.07 -5.09 -14.35
CA ARG A 144 53.16 -5.96 -13.89
C ARG A 144 53.18 -7.27 -14.66
N GLU A 145 53.10 -7.20 -15.98
CA GLU A 145 53.37 -8.37 -16.82
C GLU A 145 53.60 -7.96 -18.28
N THR A 146 54.66 -7.19 -18.55
CA THR A 146 55.43 -7.33 -19.80
C THR A 146 56.85 -6.84 -19.57
N VAL A 147 57.77 -7.73 -19.92
CA VAL A 147 59.25 -7.67 -19.92
C VAL A 147 59.81 -6.45 -20.64
#